data_AF-A0A932P4L8-F1
#
_entry.id   AF-A0A932P4L8-F1
#
_cell.length_a   1.000
_cell.length_b   1.000
_cell.length_c   1.000
_cell.angle_alpha   90.00
_cell.angle_beta   90.00
_cell.angle_gamma   90.00
#
_symmetry.space_group_name_H-M   'P 1'
#
loop_
_entity.id
_entity.type
_entity.pdbx_description
1 polymer ?
#
loop_
_entity_poly.entity_id
_entity_poly.type
_entity_poly.pdbx_seq_one_letter_code
_entity_poly.pdbx_strand_id
1 'polypeptide(L)'
;MNPDRVGLTKIRANDNFSQMTFKNKILVALFIAVLVLLVYVVRRSLNTQQLKLNPTPTPSVEQKIEQKFNVAIPDNLEKAILRDVGGEEFGGIATRKYSKGKFNLTILASLPDPKALTFYEAWISKGKEGDKGYLVIPVGKLRVAKGGWLVDFNSTKNYTDLTAVLISLEEKVGNTPEKRILEGSF
;
A
#
# COMPACT_ATOMS: atom_id res chain seq x y z
N MET A 1 20.48 -9.03 82.46
CA MET A 1 21.92 -9.33 82.58
C MET A 1 22.11 -10.79 82.18
N ASN A 2 22.46 -11.03 80.91
CA ASN A 2 22.96 -12.32 80.43
C ASN A 2 23.83 -12.03 79.18
N PRO A 3 25.16 -12.25 79.23
CA PRO A 3 26.06 -11.92 78.15
C PRO A 3 26.42 -13.17 77.36
N ASP A 4 25.87 -13.37 76.16
CA ASP A 4 26.29 -14.49 75.31
C ASP A 4 26.56 -14.11 73.85
N ARG A 5 27.87 -14.01 73.59
CA ARG A 5 28.61 -14.72 72.53
C ARG A 5 28.35 -14.31 71.08
N VAL A 6 29.17 -13.35 70.65
CA VAL A 6 29.58 -13.14 69.26
C VAL A 6 30.39 -14.36 68.79
N GLY A 7 29.79 -15.20 67.95
CA GLY A 7 30.48 -16.25 67.20
C GLY A 7 30.84 -15.78 65.80
N LEU A 8 32.09 -15.35 65.59
CA LEU A 8 32.63 -15.06 64.26
C LEU A 8 32.93 -16.37 63.53
N THR A 9 32.06 -16.77 62.60
CA THR A 9 32.30 -17.89 61.69
C THR A 9 33.36 -17.48 60.67
N LYS A 10 34.63 -17.88 60.90
CA LYS A 10 35.67 -17.84 59.87
C LYS A 10 35.26 -18.77 58.72
N ILE A 11 34.82 -18.21 57.59
CA ILE A 11 34.69 -18.96 56.34
C ILE A 11 36.12 -19.28 55.86
N ARG A 12 36.51 -20.54 55.99
CA ARG A 12 37.72 -21.10 55.40
C ARG A 12 37.52 -21.09 53.88
N ALA A 13 38.25 -20.22 53.17
CA ALA A 13 38.40 -20.35 51.73
C ALA A 13 39.11 -21.67 51.46
N ASN A 14 38.47 -22.54 50.69
CA ASN A 14 38.97 -23.85 50.32
C ASN A 14 39.90 -23.67 49.11
N ASP A 15 41.20 -23.46 49.38
CA ASP A 15 42.24 -23.26 48.36
C ASP A 15 42.59 -24.57 47.62
N ASN A 16 41.62 -25.12 46.91
CA ASN A 16 41.81 -26.30 46.05
C ASN A 16 42.40 -25.94 44.67
N PHE A 17 42.80 -24.68 44.44
CA PHE A 17 43.36 -24.25 43.15
C PHE A 17 44.89 -24.46 43.02
N SER A 18 45.56 -24.93 44.08
CA SER A 18 47.02 -25.07 44.14
C SER A 18 47.56 -26.44 43.73
N GLN A 19 46.79 -27.28 43.02
CA GLN A 19 47.27 -28.58 42.52
C GLN A 19 46.84 -28.86 41.07
N MET A 20 46.76 -27.83 40.22
CA MET A 20 46.68 -28.02 38.76
C MET A 20 48.06 -27.86 38.13
N THR A 21 48.55 -28.93 37.51
CA THR A 21 49.80 -28.91 36.73
C THR A 21 49.68 -27.91 35.57
N PHE A 22 50.80 -27.27 35.18
CA PHE A 22 50.83 -26.17 34.20
C PHE A 22 50.09 -26.47 32.89
N LYS A 23 50.09 -27.74 32.47
CA LYS A 23 49.37 -28.24 31.28
C LYS A 23 47.84 -28.09 31.40
N ASN A 24 47.28 -28.29 32.59
CA ASN A 24 45.84 -28.20 32.83
C ASN A 24 45.38 -26.73 32.88
N LYS A 25 46.24 -25.82 33.35
CA LYS A 25 45.96 -24.37 33.32
C LYS A 25 45.90 -23.85 31.87
N ILE A 26 46.77 -24.35 31.00
CA ILE A 26 46.75 -24.03 29.56
C ILE A 26 45.46 -24.55 28.91
N LEU A 27 45.05 -25.79 29.22
CA LEU A 27 43.80 -26.36 28.70
C LEU A 27 42.56 -25.54 29.12
N VAL A 28 42.51 -25.10 30.38
CA VAL A 28 41.40 -24.25 30.88
C VAL A 28 41.42 -22.88 30.20
N ALA A 29 42.58 -22.25 30.04
CA ALA A 29 42.70 -20.97 29.35
C ALA A 29 42.28 -21.06 27.88
N LEU A 30 42.64 -22.15 27.20
CA LEU A 30 42.30 -22.39 25.80
C LEU A 30 40.79 -22.67 25.63
N PHE A 31 40.18 -23.42 26.56
CA PHE A 31 38.74 -23.64 26.59
C PHE A 31 37.95 -22.34 26.79
N ILE A 32 38.40 -21.46 27.70
CA ILE A 32 37.79 -20.14 27.92
C ILE A 32 37.92 -19.27 26.66
N ALA A 33 39.09 -19.27 26.00
CA ALA A 33 39.30 -18.51 24.77
C ALA A 33 38.35 -18.95 23.64
N VAL A 34 38.14 -20.25 23.47
CA VAL A 34 37.19 -20.80 22.50
C VAL A 34 35.75 -20.40 22.85
N LEU A 35 35.36 -20.45 24.13
CA LEU A 35 34.03 -20.01 24.59
C LEU A 35 33.78 -18.52 24.29
N VAL A 36 34.77 -17.66 24.55
CA VAL A 36 34.68 -16.23 24.26
C VAL A 36 34.56 -15.99 22.75
N LEU A 37 35.32 -16.72 21.93
CA LEU A 37 35.25 -16.64 20.48
C LEU A 37 33.87 -17.09 19.97
N LEU A 38 33.32 -18.17 20.53
CA LEU A 38 32.00 -18.68 20.18
C LEU A 38 30.90 -17.66 20.51
N VAL A 39 30.94 -17.07 21.72
CA VAL A 39 30.00 -16.01 22.14
C VAL A 39 30.15 -14.78 21.25
N TYR A 40 31.36 -14.40 20.86
CA TYR A 40 31.61 -13.29 19.95
C TYR A 40 31.01 -13.53 18.56
N VAL A 41 31.18 -14.73 18.00
CA VAL A 41 30.61 -15.11 16.69
C VAL A 41 29.08 -15.14 16.74
N VAL A 42 28.48 -15.71 17.80
CA VAL A 42 27.03 -15.73 17.98
C VAL A 42 26.47 -14.32 18.15
N ARG A 43 27.10 -13.47 18.97
CA ARG A 43 26.69 -12.05 19.12
C ARG A 43 26.83 -11.26 17.82
N ARG A 44 27.89 -11.50 17.04
CA ARG A 44 28.07 -10.88 15.72
C ARG A 44 26.99 -11.31 14.72
N SER A 45 26.59 -12.58 14.75
CA SER A 45 25.49 -13.11 13.92
C SER A 45 24.15 -12.46 14.28
N LEU A 46 23.87 -12.26 15.58
CA LEU A 46 22.63 -11.63 16.06
C LEU A 46 22.59 -10.11 15.81
N ASN A 47 23.71 -9.40 15.89
CA ASN A 47 23.78 -7.95 15.63
C ASN A 47 23.80 -7.56 14.13
N THR A 48 23.82 -8.53 13.21
CA THR A 48 23.77 -8.28 11.76
C THR A 48 22.35 -8.44 11.17
N GLN A 49 21.34 -8.69 12.02
CA GLN A 49 19.93 -8.62 11.62
C GLN A 49 19.28 -7.30 12.06
N GLN A 50 19.92 -6.18 11.74
CA GLN A 50 19.11 -4.99 11.47
C GLN A 50 18.29 -5.33 10.23
N LEU A 51 17.06 -5.79 10.46
CA LEU A 51 15.99 -5.81 9.47
C LEU A 51 15.95 -4.41 8.86
N LYS A 52 16.61 -4.23 7.71
CA LYS A 52 16.18 -3.25 6.74
C LYS A 52 14.76 -3.66 6.38
N LEU A 53 13.79 -3.09 7.08
CA LEU A 53 12.45 -2.93 6.56
C LEU A 53 12.64 -2.12 5.28
N ASN A 54 12.87 -2.82 4.15
CA ASN A 54 12.50 -2.27 2.88
C ASN A 54 11.02 -1.89 3.05
N PRO A 55 10.61 -0.63 2.84
CA PRO A 55 9.19 -0.36 2.76
C PRO A 55 8.66 -1.27 1.65
N THR A 56 7.80 -2.23 2.00
CA THR A 56 7.01 -2.95 1.00
C THR A 56 6.40 -1.86 0.12
N PRO A 57 6.65 -1.85 -1.20
CA PRO A 57 6.10 -0.81 -2.05
C PRO A 57 4.59 -0.85 -1.90
N THR A 58 4.01 0.23 -1.38
CA THR A 58 2.56 0.40 -1.38
C THR A 58 2.10 0.22 -2.83
N PRO A 59 1.20 -0.73 -3.13
CA PRO A 59 0.81 -0.99 -4.50
C PRO A 59 0.21 0.27 -5.12
N SER A 60 0.59 0.56 -6.36
CA SER A 60 0.05 1.70 -7.12
C SER A 60 -1.46 1.54 -7.30
N VAL A 61 -2.17 2.63 -7.60
CA VAL A 61 -3.63 2.56 -7.85
C VAL A 61 -3.93 1.58 -8.99
N GLU A 62 -3.12 1.58 -10.05
CA GLU A 62 -3.24 0.62 -11.16
C GLU A 62 -3.11 -0.83 -10.66
N GLN A 63 -2.07 -1.15 -9.88
CA GLN A 63 -1.89 -2.49 -9.32
C GLN A 63 -3.05 -2.91 -8.42
N LYS A 64 -3.56 -1.99 -7.59
CA LYS A 64 -4.74 -2.26 -6.74
C LYS A 64 -5.97 -2.58 -7.59
N ILE A 65 -6.18 -1.87 -8.71
CA ILE A 65 -7.30 -2.11 -9.61
C ILE A 65 -7.12 -3.41 -10.39
N GLU A 66 -5.95 -3.67 -10.96
CA GLU A 66 -5.67 -4.93 -11.67
C GLU A 66 -5.90 -6.15 -10.80
N GLN A 67 -5.43 -6.11 -9.55
CA GLN A 67 -5.66 -7.16 -8.55
C GLN A 67 -7.15 -7.30 -8.21
N LYS A 68 -7.84 -6.19 -7.92
CA LYS A 68 -9.25 -6.20 -7.52
C LYS A 68 -10.17 -6.73 -8.62
N PHE A 69 -9.92 -6.30 -9.86
CA PHE A 69 -10.75 -6.68 -11.00
C PHE A 69 -10.22 -7.93 -11.73
N ASN A 70 -9.08 -8.49 -11.31
CA ASN A 70 -8.40 -9.59 -12.00
C ASN A 70 -8.32 -9.33 -13.52
N VAL A 71 -7.76 -8.16 -13.88
CA VAL A 71 -7.56 -7.71 -15.27
C VAL A 71 -6.13 -7.23 -15.45
N ALA A 72 -5.58 -7.42 -16.64
CA ALA A 72 -4.35 -6.75 -17.07
C ALA A 72 -4.76 -5.59 -17.99
N ILE A 73 -4.28 -4.38 -17.69
CA ILE A 73 -4.63 -3.19 -18.46
C ILE A 73 -3.59 -3.00 -19.57
N PRO A 74 -3.97 -3.11 -20.86
CA PRO A 74 -3.01 -3.00 -21.96
C PRO A 74 -2.26 -1.67 -21.95
N ASP A 75 -0.95 -1.71 -22.20
CA ASP A 75 -0.10 -0.51 -22.25
C ASP A 75 -0.31 0.37 -23.48
N ASN A 76 -1.02 -0.15 -24.48
CA ASN A 76 -1.32 0.58 -25.73
C ASN A 76 -2.58 1.46 -25.63
N LEU A 77 -3.13 1.65 -24.44
CA LEU A 77 -4.26 2.51 -24.15
C LEU A 77 -3.77 3.77 -23.44
N GLU A 78 -4.43 4.89 -23.69
CA GLU A 78 -4.24 6.09 -22.88
C GLU A 78 -4.97 5.87 -21.55
N LYS A 79 -4.27 6.11 -20.44
CA LYS A 79 -4.70 5.76 -19.08
C LYS A 79 -4.78 7.02 -18.22
N ALA A 80 -5.81 7.11 -17.39
CA ALA A 80 -5.94 8.13 -16.36
C ALA A 80 -6.14 7.45 -14.99
N ILE A 81 -5.32 7.81 -14.00
CA ILE A 81 -5.52 7.36 -12.63
C ILE A 81 -6.56 8.28 -11.97
N LEU A 82 -7.66 7.68 -11.50
CA LEU A 82 -8.70 8.39 -10.79
C LEU A 82 -8.41 8.35 -9.29
N ARG A 83 -8.32 9.52 -8.66
CA ARG A 83 -8.06 9.68 -7.24
C ARG A 83 -9.26 10.29 -6.55
N ASP A 84 -9.44 9.91 -5.29
CA ASP A 84 -10.46 10.49 -4.45
C ASP A 84 -10.22 12.00 -4.22
N VAL A 85 -11.30 12.78 -4.23
CA VAL A 85 -11.27 14.23 -3.97
C VAL A 85 -11.70 14.60 -2.54
N GLY A 86 -12.25 13.65 -1.79
CA GLY A 86 -12.73 13.82 -0.42
C GLY A 86 -11.72 13.44 0.68
N GLY A 87 -10.59 12.83 0.31
CA GLY A 87 -9.57 12.33 1.24
C GLY A 87 -9.73 10.86 1.67
N GLU A 88 -10.62 10.11 1.03
CA GLU A 88 -10.85 8.68 1.26
C GLU A 88 -9.86 7.81 0.47
N GLU A 89 -9.75 6.51 0.80
CA GLU A 89 -8.90 5.56 0.06
C GLU A 89 -9.56 5.00 -1.23
N PHE A 90 -10.44 5.77 -1.86
CA PHE A 90 -11.06 5.37 -3.12
C PHE A 90 -10.09 5.59 -4.29
N GLY A 91 -10.34 4.87 -5.38
CA GLY A 91 -9.53 5.03 -6.57
C GLY A 91 -10.10 4.29 -7.77
N GLY A 92 -9.59 4.64 -8.93
CA GLY A 92 -10.00 4.02 -10.18
C GLY A 92 -8.97 4.24 -11.28
N ILE A 93 -9.28 3.67 -12.43
CA ILE A 93 -8.54 3.86 -13.66
C ILE A 93 -9.53 4.02 -14.81
N ALA A 94 -9.27 4.99 -15.66
CA ALA A 94 -9.95 5.14 -16.93
C ALA A 94 -8.96 4.80 -18.04
N THR A 95 -9.45 4.12 -19.08
CA THR A 95 -8.69 3.82 -20.29
C THR A 95 -9.49 4.27 -21.49
N ARG A 96 -8.85 4.89 -22.47
CA ARG A 96 -9.52 5.29 -23.71
C ARG A 96 -8.74 4.94 -24.95
N LYS A 97 -9.48 4.81 -26.05
CA LYS A 97 -8.93 4.63 -27.40
C LYS A 97 -9.90 5.13 -28.46
N TYR A 98 -9.39 5.96 -29.37
CA TYR A 98 -10.06 6.25 -30.64
C TYR A 98 -9.36 5.53 -31.78
N SER A 99 -10.05 4.61 -32.46
CA SER A 99 -9.49 3.88 -33.60
C SER A 99 -10.61 3.44 -34.54
N LYS A 100 -10.34 3.46 -35.86
CA LYS A 100 -11.28 3.03 -36.90
C LYS A 100 -12.67 3.70 -36.76
N GLY A 101 -12.70 5.00 -36.42
CA GLY A 101 -13.93 5.76 -36.25
C GLY A 101 -14.73 5.44 -34.99
N LYS A 102 -14.17 4.71 -34.02
CA LYS A 102 -14.82 4.35 -32.77
C LYS A 102 -14.00 4.81 -31.56
N PHE A 103 -14.64 5.58 -30.69
CA PHE A 103 -14.17 5.91 -29.35
C PHE A 103 -14.66 4.86 -28.37
N ASN A 104 -13.74 4.32 -27.58
CA ASN A 104 -14.02 3.40 -26.49
C ASN A 104 -13.41 3.99 -25.22
N LEU A 105 -14.18 4.02 -24.15
CA LEU A 105 -13.76 4.43 -22.81
C LEU A 105 -14.24 3.37 -21.83
N THR A 106 -13.30 2.82 -21.06
CA THR A 106 -13.61 1.91 -19.95
C THR A 106 -13.11 2.52 -18.67
N ILE A 107 -13.97 2.57 -17.66
CA ILE A 107 -13.65 3.08 -16.33
C ILE A 107 -13.88 1.95 -15.33
N LEU A 108 -12.88 1.68 -14.50
CA LEU A 108 -12.96 0.77 -13.35
C LEU A 108 -12.72 1.57 -12.07
N ALA A 109 -13.60 1.42 -11.10
CA ALA A 109 -13.51 2.15 -9.83
C ALA A 109 -13.73 1.24 -8.62
N SER A 110 -12.89 1.43 -7.62
CA SER A 110 -13.04 0.86 -6.29
C SER A 110 -13.76 1.88 -5.40
N LEU A 111 -15.08 1.75 -5.33
CA LEU A 111 -15.97 2.60 -4.55
C LEU A 111 -16.87 1.73 -3.66
N PRO A 112 -17.30 2.22 -2.49
CA PRO A 112 -18.28 1.54 -1.66
C PRO A 112 -19.65 1.54 -2.32
N ASP A 113 -20.58 0.73 -1.81
CA ASP A 113 -21.96 0.76 -2.29
C ASP A 113 -22.58 2.16 -2.05
N PRO A 114 -23.28 2.72 -3.06
CA PRO A 114 -23.94 4.00 -2.90
C PRO A 114 -25.07 3.90 -1.86
N LYS A 115 -25.37 5.02 -1.21
CA LYS A 115 -26.50 5.09 -0.28
C LYS A 115 -27.81 4.82 -1.04
N ALA A 116 -28.85 4.42 -0.31
CA ALA A 116 -30.17 4.19 -0.90
C ALA A 116 -30.61 5.36 -1.78
N LEU A 117 -31.14 5.04 -2.97
CA LEU A 117 -31.60 6.00 -3.99
C LEU A 117 -30.51 6.85 -4.66
N THR A 118 -29.22 6.56 -4.43
CA THR A 118 -28.11 7.20 -5.15
C THR A 118 -27.41 6.22 -6.09
N PHE A 119 -26.71 6.73 -7.08
CA PHE A 119 -25.90 5.94 -8.00
C PHE A 119 -24.63 6.69 -8.41
N TYR A 120 -23.62 5.95 -8.86
CA TYR A 120 -22.45 6.57 -9.46
C TYR A 120 -22.67 6.82 -10.95
N GLU A 121 -22.27 8.00 -11.42
CA GLU A 121 -22.24 8.35 -12.83
C GLU A 121 -20.82 8.79 -13.24
N ALA A 122 -20.38 8.34 -14.40
CA ALA A 122 -19.11 8.72 -14.97
C ALA A 122 -19.30 9.83 -16.00
N TRP A 123 -18.32 10.73 -16.05
CA TRP A 123 -18.30 11.86 -16.96
C TRP A 123 -16.92 12.03 -17.57
N ILE A 124 -16.90 12.57 -18.78
CA ILE A 124 -15.69 13.07 -19.43
C ILE A 124 -15.79 14.59 -19.58
N SER A 125 -14.68 15.28 -19.38
CA SER A 125 -14.67 16.74 -19.41
C SER A 125 -13.39 17.33 -20.00
N LYS A 126 -13.45 18.61 -20.35
CA LYS A 126 -12.29 19.46 -20.64
C LYS A 126 -12.45 20.81 -19.93
N GLY A 127 -11.31 21.42 -19.61
CA GLY A 127 -11.26 22.68 -18.88
C GLY A 127 -11.68 22.52 -17.41
N LYS A 128 -11.63 23.60 -16.65
CA LYS A 128 -12.14 23.64 -15.28
C LYS A 128 -13.56 24.19 -15.26
N GLU A 129 -14.35 23.76 -14.30
CA GLU A 129 -15.70 24.30 -14.11
C GLU A 129 -15.64 25.82 -13.93
N GLY A 130 -16.46 26.54 -14.71
CA GLY A 130 -16.46 28.01 -14.75
C GLY A 130 -15.62 28.63 -15.87
N ASP A 131 -14.74 27.86 -16.52
CA ASP A 131 -13.96 28.37 -17.66
C ASP A 131 -14.84 28.45 -18.93
N LYS A 132 -14.53 29.41 -19.82
CA LYS A 132 -15.22 29.58 -21.12
C LYS A 132 -15.17 28.36 -22.04
N GLY A 133 -14.23 27.44 -21.79
CA GLY A 133 -14.06 26.19 -22.56
C GLY A 133 -14.55 24.94 -21.83
N TYR A 134 -15.19 25.08 -20.67
CA TYR A 134 -15.66 23.95 -19.88
C TYR A 134 -16.74 23.17 -20.64
N LEU A 135 -16.53 21.87 -20.77
CA LEU A 135 -17.51 20.95 -21.30
C LEU A 135 -17.42 19.68 -20.47
N VAL A 136 -18.58 19.17 -20.05
CA VAL A 136 -18.73 17.91 -19.34
C VAL A 136 -19.84 17.10 -20.01
N ILE A 137 -19.60 15.80 -20.21
CA ILE A 137 -20.52 14.91 -20.92
C ILE A 137 -20.69 13.64 -20.08
N PRO A 138 -21.94 13.23 -19.79
CA PRO A 138 -22.18 11.95 -19.11
C PRO A 138 -21.81 10.81 -20.05
N VAL A 139 -21.06 9.83 -19.53
CA VAL A 139 -20.70 8.60 -20.26
C VAL A 139 -21.43 7.37 -19.74
N GLY A 140 -22.18 7.51 -18.64
CA GLY A 140 -23.15 6.54 -18.17
C GLY A 140 -23.03 6.21 -16.69
N LYS A 141 -24.06 5.52 -16.18
CA LYS A 141 -24.10 5.02 -14.80
C LYS A 141 -23.15 3.84 -14.63
N LEU A 142 -22.40 3.83 -13.52
CA LEU A 142 -21.56 2.70 -13.21
C LEU A 142 -22.41 1.51 -12.77
N ARG A 143 -22.01 0.33 -13.24
CA ARG A 143 -22.59 -0.96 -12.86
C ARG A 143 -21.60 -1.78 -12.05
N VAL A 144 -22.12 -2.63 -11.16
CA VAL A 144 -21.29 -3.55 -10.40
C VAL A 144 -20.61 -4.54 -11.35
N ALA A 145 -19.29 -4.66 -11.24
CA ALA A 145 -18.50 -5.64 -11.95
C ALA A 145 -17.28 -6.04 -11.13
N LYS A 146 -17.09 -7.36 -10.94
CA LYS A 146 -15.90 -7.95 -10.29
C LYS A 146 -15.52 -7.28 -8.94
N GLY A 147 -16.50 -7.03 -8.08
CA GLY A 147 -16.27 -6.45 -6.75
C GLY A 147 -15.98 -4.94 -6.73
N GLY A 148 -16.12 -4.25 -7.87
CA GLY A 148 -16.10 -2.80 -7.95
C GLY A 148 -17.13 -2.29 -8.96
N TRP A 149 -16.84 -1.13 -9.53
CA TRP A 149 -17.75 -0.39 -10.39
C TRP A 149 -17.14 -0.20 -11.77
N LEU A 150 -17.97 -0.30 -12.81
CA LEU A 150 -17.53 -0.28 -14.20
C LEU A 150 -18.47 0.57 -15.06
N VAL A 151 -17.88 1.31 -16.01
CA VAL A 151 -18.56 1.84 -17.20
C VAL A 151 -17.79 1.44 -18.44
N ASP A 152 -18.52 1.01 -19.47
CA ASP A 152 -18.02 0.88 -20.84
C ASP A 152 -18.83 1.84 -21.73
N PHE A 153 -18.15 2.85 -22.27
CA PHE A 153 -18.76 3.85 -23.15
C PHE A 153 -18.18 3.73 -24.55
N ASN A 154 -19.07 3.69 -25.54
CA ASN A 154 -18.71 3.57 -26.95
C ASN A 154 -19.40 4.65 -27.77
N SER A 155 -18.66 5.28 -28.68
CA SER A 155 -19.22 6.30 -29.57
C SER A 155 -18.52 6.30 -30.93
N THR A 156 -19.19 6.80 -31.96
CA THR A 156 -18.56 7.13 -33.25
C THR A 156 -17.90 8.51 -33.24
N LYS A 157 -18.29 9.39 -32.30
CA LYS A 157 -17.67 10.69 -32.10
C LYS A 157 -16.32 10.54 -31.42
N ASN A 158 -15.34 11.34 -31.86
CA ASN A 158 -14.05 11.42 -31.19
C ASN A 158 -14.17 12.35 -29.96
N TYR A 159 -13.78 11.84 -28.80
CA TYR A 159 -13.76 12.56 -27.52
C TYR A 159 -12.35 12.64 -26.91
N THR A 160 -11.29 12.39 -27.69
CA THR A 160 -9.91 12.48 -27.20
C THR A 160 -9.52 13.89 -26.73
N ASP A 161 -10.26 14.93 -27.12
CA ASP A 161 -10.08 16.32 -26.64
C ASP A 161 -10.62 16.55 -25.22
N LEU A 162 -11.40 15.62 -24.67
CA LEU A 162 -11.89 15.65 -23.29
C LEU A 162 -10.86 14.99 -22.38
N THR A 163 -9.95 15.80 -21.85
CA THR A 163 -8.73 15.35 -21.15
C THR A 163 -8.95 14.87 -19.73
N ALA A 164 -10.14 15.05 -19.16
CA ALA A 164 -10.43 14.67 -17.78
C ALA A 164 -11.60 13.67 -17.68
N VAL A 165 -11.53 12.85 -16.64
CA VAL A 165 -12.58 11.89 -16.27
C VAL A 165 -12.93 12.15 -14.81
N LEU A 166 -14.21 12.11 -14.50
CA LEU A 166 -14.69 12.17 -13.12
C LEU A 166 -15.82 11.17 -12.89
N ILE A 167 -15.95 10.73 -11.65
CA ILE A 167 -17.08 9.97 -11.16
C ILE A 167 -17.75 10.77 -10.06
N SER A 168 -19.08 10.88 -10.15
CA SER A 168 -19.90 11.55 -9.16
C SER A 168 -20.94 10.61 -8.57
N LEU A 169 -21.42 10.96 -7.38
CA LEU A 169 -22.59 10.37 -6.73
C LEU A 169 -23.81 11.25 -7.04
N GLU A 170 -24.83 10.65 -7.61
CA GLU A 170 -26.02 11.32 -8.14
C GLU A 170 -27.29 10.78 -7.46
N GLU A 171 -28.25 11.65 -7.19
CA GLU A 171 -29.62 11.28 -6.77
C GLU A 171 -30.56 11.11 -7.98
N LYS A 172 -30.27 11.81 -9.08
CA LYS A 172 -31.08 11.81 -10.29
C LYS A 172 -30.21 11.96 -11.53
N VAL A 173 -30.74 11.58 -12.68
CA VAL A 173 -30.04 11.79 -13.95
C VAL A 173 -30.08 13.28 -14.30
N GLY A 174 -28.91 13.85 -14.62
CA GLY A 174 -28.75 15.27 -14.91
C GLY A 174 -27.76 15.54 -16.05
N ASN A 175 -27.50 16.83 -16.29
CA ASN A 175 -26.52 17.29 -17.29
C ASN A 175 -25.22 17.80 -16.65
N THR A 176 -25.12 17.75 -15.33
CA THR A 176 -23.99 18.24 -14.53
C THR A 176 -23.74 17.29 -13.38
N PRO A 177 -22.48 17.02 -13.01
CA PRO A 177 -22.17 16.21 -11.84
C PRO A 177 -22.68 16.87 -10.54
N GLU A 178 -23.33 16.12 -9.65
CA GLU A 178 -23.82 16.60 -8.35
C GLU A 178 -22.70 16.57 -7.30
N LYS A 179 -22.27 15.37 -6.86
CA LYS A 179 -21.19 15.22 -5.89
C LYS A 179 -20.01 14.47 -6.48
N ARG A 180 -18.91 15.17 -6.77
CA ARG A 180 -17.69 14.55 -7.29
C ARG A 180 -17.01 13.67 -6.24
N ILE A 181 -16.58 12.48 -6.64
CA ILE A 181 -15.96 11.47 -5.77
C ILE A 181 -14.55 11.14 -6.26
N LEU A 182 -14.41 10.78 -7.54
CA LEU A 182 -13.12 10.48 -8.15
C LEU A 182 -12.86 11.43 -9.32
N GLU A 183 -11.62 11.89 -9.47
CA GLU A 183 -11.17 12.67 -10.62
C GLU A 183 -9.80 12.18 -11.12
N GLY A 184 -9.59 12.31 -12.43
CA GLY A 184 -8.28 12.08 -13.04
C GLY A 184 -8.20 12.69 -14.43
N SER A 185 -7.01 12.66 -15.00
CA SER A 185 -6.73 13.21 -16.33
C SER A 185 -5.87 12.24 -17.13
N PHE A 186 -6.14 12.20 -18.43
CA PHE A 186 -5.36 11.45 -19.41
C PHE A 186 -4.04 12.16 -19.72
#